data_AF-A0A7K0HG89-F1
#
_entry.id   AF-A0A7K0HG89-F1
#
_cell.length_a   1.000
_cell.length_b   1.000
_cell.length_c   1.000
_cell.angle_alpha   90.00
_cell.angle_beta   90.00
_cell.angle_gamma   90.00
#
_symmetry.space_group_name_H-M   'P 1'
#
loop_
_entity.id
_entity.type
_entity.pdbx_description
1 polymer ?
#
loop_
_entity_poly.entity_id
_entity_poly.type
_entity_poly.pdbx_seq_one_letter_code
_entity_poly.pdbx_strand_id
1 'polypeptide(L)'
;MKRTKEDYPTFNLFSIVGTWESINLNPTIIIYRSDKEYLLSIIYVSETTKQASPATYEIQQDGSQYFIIAGSKRLYVDYDLAKDILNISSLGDYLRN
;
A
#
# COMPACT_ATOMS: atom_id res chain seq x y z
N MET A 1 1.67 9.04 -29.40
CA MET A 1 1.15 9.95 -28.35
C MET A 1 2.24 10.12 -27.30
N LYS A 2 2.65 11.35 -26.97
CA LYS A 2 3.69 11.60 -25.96
C LYS A 2 3.03 11.59 -24.57
N ARG A 3 3.51 10.76 -23.64
CA ARG A 3 3.09 10.83 -22.23
C ARG A 3 3.53 12.17 -21.64
N THR A 4 2.63 12.81 -20.92
CA THR A 4 2.87 14.05 -20.17
C THR A 4 3.29 13.72 -18.75
N LYS A 5 3.81 14.70 -17.99
CA LYS A 5 4.26 14.50 -16.60
C LYS A 5 3.13 13.97 -15.68
N GLU A 6 1.88 14.28 -16.02
CA GLU A 6 0.68 13.85 -15.29
C GLU A 6 0.36 12.36 -15.49
N ASP A 7 0.92 11.72 -16.53
CA ASP A 7 0.75 10.29 -16.83
C ASP A 7 1.74 9.39 -16.07
N TYR A 8 2.72 9.98 -15.38
CA TYR A 8 3.69 9.22 -14.60
C TYR A 8 3.23 9.09 -13.14
N PRO A 9 3.37 7.90 -12.55
CA PRO A 9 3.02 7.71 -11.15
C PRO A 9 3.81 8.65 -10.24
N THR A 10 3.16 9.11 -9.17
CA THR A 10 3.70 10.11 -8.23
C THR A 10 4.97 9.63 -7.52
N PHE A 11 5.20 8.33 -7.48
CA PHE A 11 6.41 7.69 -6.94
C PHE A 11 6.67 6.33 -7.61
N ASN A 12 7.80 5.68 -7.28
CA ASN A 12 8.12 4.32 -7.74
C ASN A 12 7.72 3.29 -6.68
N LEU A 13 6.98 2.24 -7.06
CA LEU A 13 6.56 1.17 -6.13
C LEU A 13 7.72 0.49 -5.39
N PHE A 14 8.91 0.45 -5.98
CA PHE A 14 10.11 -0.05 -5.31
C PHE A 14 10.42 0.74 -4.02
N SER A 15 10.16 2.05 -4.01
CA SER A 15 10.42 2.92 -2.86
C SER A 15 9.54 2.58 -1.64
N ILE A 16 8.41 1.89 -1.84
CA ILE A 16 7.49 1.55 -0.76
C ILE A 16 7.50 0.06 -0.38
N VAL A 17 8.40 -0.74 -0.97
CA VAL A 17 8.61 -2.13 -0.52
C VAL A 17 9.12 -2.13 0.92
N GLY A 18 8.52 -2.97 1.77
CA GLY A 18 8.87 -3.09 3.18
C GLY A 18 7.66 -3.32 4.08
N THR A 19 7.92 -3.30 5.38
CA THR A 19 6.90 -3.38 6.43
C THR A 19 6.55 -1.97 6.91
N TRP A 20 5.25 -1.74 7.06
CA TRP A 20 4.66 -0.44 7.36
C TRP A 20 3.70 -0.58 8.55
N GLU A 21 3.94 0.18 9.61
CA GLU A 21 3.17 0.18 10.85
C GLU A 21 2.20 1.37 10.88
N SER A 22 0.93 1.12 11.23
CA SER A 22 -0.08 2.18 11.23
C SER A 22 0.12 3.15 12.39
N ILE A 23 -0.08 4.44 12.12
CA ILE A 23 -0.10 5.48 13.16
C ILE A 23 -1.39 5.40 14.01
N ASN A 24 -2.49 4.93 13.44
CA ASN A 24 -3.84 5.01 14.03
C ASN A 24 -4.45 3.63 14.37
N LEU A 25 -3.63 2.66 14.82
CA LEU A 25 -4.06 1.32 15.23
C LEU A 25 -4.74 0.48 14.12
N ASN A 26 -4.55 0.83 12.84
CA ASN A 26 -4.92 -0.07 11.76
C ASN A 26 -3.92 -1.23 11.66
N PRO A 27 -4.30 -2.35 11.04
CA PRO A 27 -3.39 -3.49 10.91
C PRO A 27 -2.12 -3.12 10.15
N THR A 28 -0.98 -3.71 10.54
CA THR A 28 0.30 -3.59 9.85
C THR A 28 0.18 -4.04 8.40
N ILE A 29 0.93 -3.39 7.52
CA ILE A 29 0.97 -3.70 6.10
C ILE A 29 2.38 -4.14 5.70
N ILE A 30 2.45 -5.07 4.75
CA ILE A 30 3.69 -5.46 4.09
C ILE A 30 3.51 -5.26 2.59
N ILE A 31 4.42 -4.53 1.96
CA ILE A 31 4.48 -4.36 0.51
C ILE A 31 5.71 -5.08 -0.02
N TYR A 32 5.50 -5.95 -0.99
CA TYR A 32 6.59 -6.75 -1.56
C TYR A 32 6.37 -6.98 -3.05
N ARG A 33 7.45 -7.27 -3.75
CA ARG A 33 7.40 -7.63 -5.17
C ARG A 33 7.39 -9.14 -5.31
N SER A 34 6.43 -9.67 -6.06
CA SER A 34 6.38 -11.07 -6.48
C SER A 34 6.46 -11.11 -8.00
N ASP A 35 7.62 -11.52 -8.52
CA ASP A 35 7.96 -11.49 -9.95
C ASP A 35 7.85 -10.10 -10.60
N LYS A 36 6.71 -9.83 -11.24
CA LYS A 36 6.41 -8.57 -11.93
C LYS A 36 5.40 -7.72 -11.17
N GLU A 37 4.69 -8.32 -10.23
CA GLU A 37 3.61 -7.66 -9.50
C GLU A 37 4.10 -7.13 -8.15
N TYR A 38 3.53 -6.01 -7.74
CA TYR A 38 3.66 -5.51 -6.38
C TYR A 38 2.41 -5.87 -5.59
N LEU A 39 2.61 -6.51 -4.46
CA LEU A 39 1.55 -6.99 -3.59
C LEU A 39 1.58 -6.22 -2.28
N LEU A 40 0.39 -5.95 -1.76
CA LEU A 40 0.14 -5.34 -0.46
C LEU A 40 -0.63 -6.34 0.40
N SER A 41 -0.02 -6.79 1.49
CA SER A 41 -0.68 -7.64 2.49
C SER A 41 -1.05 -6.82 3.72
N ILE A 42 -2.32 -6.84 4.10
CA ILE A 42 -2.82 -6.30 5.37
C ILE A 42 -2.84 -7.45 6.38
N ILE A 43 -2.14 -7.30 7.51
CA ILE A 43 -1.92 -8.37 8.49
C ILE A 43 -2.90 -8.22 9.65
N TYR A 44 -4.05 -8.89 9.57
CA TYR A 44 -5.00 -8.92 10.67
C TYR A 44 -4.54 -9.92 11.74
N VAL A 45 -4.33 -9.46 12.96
CA VAL A 45 -4.00 -10.33 14.10
C VAL A 45 -5.23 -10.51 14.96
N SER A 46 -5.65 -11.76 15.16
CA SER A 46 -6.75 -12.09 16.07
C SER A 46 -6.35 -11.78 17.51
N GLU A 47 -7.15 -10.99 18.22
CA GLU A 47 -6.88 -10.69 19.63
C GLU A 47 -6.95 -11.94 20.52
N THR A 48 -7.83 -12.88 20.19
CA THR A 48 -8.10 -14.08 20.98
C THR A 48 -7.11 -15.20 20.71
N THR A 49 -6.79 -15.48 19.44
CA THR A 49 -5.89 -16.58 19.07
C THR A 49 -4.45 -16.13 18.89
N LYS A 50 -4.18 -14.81 18.83
CA LYS A 50 -2.87 -14.22 18.49
C LYS A 50 -2.30 -14.68 17.15
N GLN A 51 -3.13 -15.29 16.31
CA GLN A 51 -2.75 -15.72 14.97
C GLN A 51 -2.94 -14.58 13.97
N ALA A 52 -1.99 -14.47 13.04
CA ALA A 52 -2.05 -13.53 11.92
C ALA A 52 -2.79 -14.16 10.73
N SER A 53 -3.63 -13.36 10.08
CA SER A 53 -4.38 -13.69 8.88
C SER A 53 -4.15 -12.59 7.84
N PRO A 54 -3.24 -12.80 6.87
CA PRO A 54 -2.97 -11.80 5.85
C PRO A 54 -4.11 -11.76 4.81
N ALA A 55 -4.50 -10.55 4.40
CA ALA A 55 -5.26 -10.32 3.18
C ALA A 55 -4.36 -9.63 2.15
N THR A 56 -4.10 -10.30 1.04
CA THR A 56 -3.16 -9.85 0.01
C THR A 56 -3.89 -9.31 -1.21
N TYR A 57 -3.45 -8.14 -1.67
CA TYR A 57 -4.01 -7.43 -2.82
C TYR A 57 -2.89 -7.07 -3.79
N GLU A 58 -3.19 -7.09 -5.08
CA GLU A 58 -2.31 -6.54 -6.10
C GLU A 58 -2.42 -5.02 -6.14
N ILE A 59 -1.27 -4.33 -6.14
CA ILE A 59 -1.22 -2.89 -6.34
C ILE A 59 -1.35 -2.61 -7.83
N GLN A 60 -2.49 -2.06 -8.21
CA GLN A 60 -2.80 -1.67 -9.57
C GLN A 60 -2.50 -0.19 -9.79
N GLN A 61 -2.42 0.21 -11.07
CA GLN A 61 -2.15 1.57 -11.48
C GLN A 61 -3.22 2.05 -12.48
N ASP A 62 -3.70 3.28 -12.27
CA ASP A 62 -4.61 3.98 -13.18
C ASP A 62 -4.10 5.41 -13.35
N GLY A 63 -3.60 5.74 -14.54
CA GLY A 63 -2.84 6.96 -14.78
C GLY A 63 -1.62 7.05 -13.85
N SER A 64 -1.58 8.11 -13.03
CA SER A 64 -0.52 8.36 -12.05
C SER A 64 -0.82 7.86 -10.63
N GLN A 65 -1.97 7.21 -10.42
CA GLN A 65 -2.41 6.77 -9.11
C GLN A 65 -2.24 5.26 -8.94
N TYR A 66 -1.76 4.86 -7.76
CA TYR A 66 -1.74 3.47 -7.33
C TYR A 66 -2.91 3.18 -6.41
N PHE A 67 -3.46 1.98 -6.51
CA PHE A 67 -4.57 1.55 -5.67
C PHE A 67 -4.63 0.03 -5.52
N ILE A 68 -5.36 -0.43 -4.52
CA ILE A 68 -5.80 -1.82 -4.37
C ILE A 68 -7.33 -1.88 -4.44
N ILE A 69 -7.85 -3.05 -4.81
CA ILE A 69 -9.28 -3.34 -4.75
C ILE A 69 -9.53 -4.27 -3.56
N ALA A 70 -10.08 -3.73 -2.48
CA ALA A 70 -10.44 -4.48 -1.29
C ALA A 70 -11.97 -4.65 -1.24
N GLY A 71 -12.45 -5.84 -1.64
CA GLY A 71 -13.88 -6.07 -1.83
C GLY A 71 -14.42 -5.22 -2.99
N SER A 72 -15.42 -4.37 -2.71
CA SER A 72 -15.98 -3.42 -3.68
C SER A 72 -15.41 -2.01 -3.57
N LYS A 73 -14.38 -1.80 -2.75
CA LYS A 73 -13.77 -0.48 -2.51
C LYS A 73 -12.39 -0.37 -3.17
N ARG A 74 -12.16 0.76 -3.82
CA ARG A 74 -10.84 1.18 -4.30
C ARG A 74 -10.14 1.95 -3.18
N LEU A 75 -8.97 1.48 -2.75
CA LEU A 75 -8.14 2.17 -1.76
C LEU A 75 -6.89 2.68 -2.45
N TYR A 76 -6.68 4.00 -2.47
CA TYR A 76 -5.49 4.58 -3.06
C TYR A 76 -4.29 4.42 -2.15
N VAL A 77 -3.13 4.26 -2.78
CA VAL A 77 -1.81 4.11 -2.15
C VAL A 77 -0.99 5.34 -2.54
N ASP A 78 -0.71 6.18 -1.57
CA ASP A 78 0.09 7.39 -1.73
C ASP A 78 1.34 7.33 -0.86
N TYR A 79 2.38 8.05 -1.26
CA TYR A 79 3.66 8.06 -0.57
C TYR A 79 4.26 9.47 -0.52
N ASP A 80 4.48 9.98 0.69
CA ASP A 80 5.23 11.21 0.93
C ASP A 80 6.72 10.86 1.10
N LEU A 81 7.48 11.02 0.01
CA LEU A 81 8.92 10.77 -0.02
C LEU A 81 9.70 11.62 0.99
N ALA A 82 9.25 12.85 1.28
CA ALA A 82 9.99 13.74 2.17
C ALA A 82 9.84 13.34 3.64
N LYS A 83 8.71 12.73 4.00
CA LYS A 83 8.43 12.28 5.37
C LYS A 83 8.61 10.77 5.57
N ASP A 84 8.81 10.01 4.49
CA ASP A 84 8.74 8.55 4.46
C ASP A 84 7.44 8.01 5.09
N ILE A 85 6.31 8.60 4.67
CA ILE A 85 4.97 8.21 5.13
C ILE A 85 4.21 7.57 3.97
N LEU A 86 3.73 6.35 4.19
CA LEU A 86 2.81 5.67 3.30
C LEU A 86 1.38 5.97 3.75
N ASN A 87 0.54 6.47 2.86
CA ASN A 87 -0.89 6.63 3.12
C ASN A 87 -1.66 5.58 2.34
N ILE A 88 -2.50 4.83 3.05
CA ILE A 88 -3.53 3.99 2.41
C ILE A 88 -4.86 4.64 2.73
N SER A 89 -5.60 5.05 1.70
CA SER A 89 -6.94 5.63 1.85
C SER A 89 -7.78 4.86 2.88
N SER A 90 -8.61 5.55 3.66
CA SER A 90 -9.46 4.96 4.73
C SER A 90 -8.75 4.17 5.86
N LEU A 91 -7.50 3.73 5.67
CA LEU A 91 -6.66 3.08 6.68
C LEU A 91 -5.62 4.06 7.27
N GLY A 92 -5.43 5.21 6.64
CA GLY A 92 -4.61 6.32 7.14
C GLY A 92 -3.12 6.15 6.86
N ASP A 93 -2.33 6.81 7.70
CA ASP A 93 -0.88 6.93 7.56
C ASP A 93 -0.15 5.78 8.24
N TYR A 94 0.97 5.39 7.63
CA TYR A 94 1.86 4.34 8.07
C TYR A 94 3.31 4.82 8.05
N LEU A 95 4.07 4.38 9.04
CA LEU A 95 5.50 4.59 9.17
C LEU A 95 6.26 3.31 8.80
N ARG A 96 7.43 3.47 8.20
CA ARG A 96 8.30 2.34 7.90
C ARG A 96 8.88 1.77 9.18
N ASN A 97 8.91 0.43 9.29
CA ASN A 97 9.60 -0.30 10.35
C ASN A 97 11.08 -0.52 9.97
#